data_AF-A0A2G5U5E6-F1
#
_entry.id   AF-A0A2G5U5E6-F1
#
_cell.length_a   1.000
_cell.length_b   1.000
_cell.length_c   1.000
_cell.angle_alpha   90.00
_cell.angle_beta   90.00
_cell.angle_gamma   90.00
#
_symmetry.space_group_name_H-M   'P 1'
#
loop_
_entity.id
_entity.type
_entity.pdbx_description
1 polymer ?
#
loop_
_entity_poly.entity_id
_entity_poly.type
_entity_poly.pdbx_seq_one_letter_code
_entity_poly.pdbx_strand_id
1 'polypeptide(L)'
;MGCRLSSSGAKWALTVQLAACSHDQKLLRKTARAIVSTKNAAVYASALQSDFSLHYNPTFRKYLWSEISKMSTFEKTALFSTNSTNILPASRILLHSVKTIDELQQIRGLLTNWGPLLTLHFEYLERYLLWVSSVSQGVLHQFFAADLSNF
;
A
#
# COMPACT_ATOMS: atom_id res chain seq x y z
N MET A 1 -2.22 35.86 -5.08
CA MET A 1 -1.17 35.12 -4.33
C MET A 1 -1.56 33.65 -4.26
N GLY A 2 -1.07 32.78 -5.16
CA GLY A 2 -1.53 31.37 -5.23
C GLY A 2 -0.49 30.34 -5.69
N CYS A 3 0.76 30.75 -5.96
CA CYS A 3 1.74 29.89 -6.65
C CYS A 3 2.81 29.24 -5.74
N ARG A 4 2.86 29.56 -4.44
CA ARG A 4 3.90 29.02 -3.53
C ARG A 4 3.50 27.77 -2.75
N LEU A 5 2.20 27.53 -2.57
CA LEU A 5 1.67 26.37 -1.84
C LEU A 5 1.77 25.08 -2.68
N SER A 6 1.56 25.18 -4.00
CA SER A 6 1.62 24.02 -4.91
C SER A 6 3.04 23.47 -5.08
N SER A 7 4.06 24.33 -5.18
CA SER A 7 5.45 23.90 -5.36
C SER A 7 6.03 23.20 -4.13
N SER A 8 5.63 23.64 -2.93
CA SER A 8 6.06 23.03 -1.67
C SER A 8 5.45 21.64 -1.47
N GLY A 9 4.17 21.47 -1.83
CA GLY A 9 3.50 20.17 -1.82
C GLY A 9 4.10 19.19 -2.82
N ALA A 10 4.37 19.65 -4.05
CA ALA A 10 5.00 18.83 -5.08
C ALA A 10 6.41 18.37 -4.68
N LYS A 11 7.23 19.28 -4.12
CA LYS A 11 8.57 18.95 -3.62
C LYS A 11 8.53 17.95 -2.47
N TRP A 12 7.57 18.10 -1.56
CA TRP A 12 7.38 17.16 -0.45
C TRP A 12 7.00 15.76 -0.98
N ALA A 13 6.04 15.67 -1.90
CA ALA A 13 5.60 14.40 -2.47
C ALA A 13 6.74 13.66 -3.18
N LEU A 14 7.52 14.38 -4.01
CA LEU A 14 8.69 13.81 -4.69
C LEU A 14 9.75 13.32 -3.68
N THR A 15 10.01 14.09 -2.63
CA THR A 15 10.99 13.71 -1.59
C THR A 15 10.55 12.43 -0.87
N VAL A 16 9.27 12.33 -0.55
CA VAL A 16 8.68 11.14 0.09
C VAL A 16 8.74 9.92 -0.83
N GLN A 17 8.43 10.08 -2.12
CA GLN A 17 8.52 9.01 -3.11
C GLN A 17 9.96 8.49 -3.22
N LEU A 18 10.95 9.39 -3.34
CA LEU A 18 12.36 9.01 -3.39
C LEU A 18 12.82 8.32 -2.10
N ALA A 19 12.41 8.84 -0.94
CA ALA A 19 12.76 8.26 0.35
C ALA A 19 12.13 6.88 0.54
N ALA A 20 10.92 6.65 0.05
CA ALA A 20 10.24 5.35 0.08
C ALA A 20 10.90 4.30 -0.85
N CYS A 21 11.64 4.72 -1.87
CA CYS A 21 12.46 3.83 -2.71
C CYS A 21 13.83 3.48 -2.09
N SER A 22 14.19 4.07 -0.95
CA SER A 22 15.48 3.81 -0.29
C SER A 22 15.50 2.45 0.41
N HIS A 23 16.71 1.90 0.59
CA HIS A 23 16.97 0.72 1.43
C HIS A 23 17.35 1.08 2.87
N ASP A 24 17.53 2.37 3.19
CA ASP A 24 17.83 2.82 4.54
C ASP A 24 16.59 2.68 5.45
N GLN A 25 16.64 1.73 6.38
CA GLN A 25 15.52 1.45 7.27
C GLN A 25 15.13 2.62 8.18
N LYS A 26 16.09 3.44 8.64
CA LYS A 26 15.80 4.61 9.48
C LYS A 26 15.05 5.65 8.66
N LEU A 27 15.46 5.85 7.42
CA LEU A 27 14.78 6.74 6.47
C LEU A 27 13.37 6.23 6.19
N LEU A 28 13.20 4.94 5.87
CA LEU A 28 11.88 4.35 5.60
C LEU A 28 10.90 4.51 6.76
N ARG A 29 11.34 4.28 8.01
CA ARG A 29 10.49 4.52 9.19
C ARG A 29 10.08 5.98 9.33
N LYS A 30 11.01 6.92 9.11
CA LYS A 30 10.71 8.35 9.14
C LYS A 30 9.73 8.74 8.04
N THR A 31 9.90 8.22 6.83
CA THR A 31 9.02 8.46 5.69
C THR A 31 7.61 7.95 5.95
N ALA A 32 7.47 6.71 6.42
CA ALA A 32 6.18 6.13 6.81
C ALA A 32 5.46 6.98 7.86
N ARG A 33 6.18 7.37 8.92
CA ARG A 33 5.63 8.23 9.98
C ARG A 33 5.23 9.60 9.44
N ALA A 34 6.03 10.20 8.58
CA ALA A 34 5.74 11.51 7.98
C ALA A 34 4.45 11.46 7.15
N ILE A 35 4.27 10.44 6.30
CA ILE A 35 3.03 10.24 5.54
C ILE A 35 1.84 10.11 6.48
N VAL A 36 1.93 9.21 7.47
CA VAL A 36 0.81 8.94 8.38
C VAL A 36 0.44 10.16 9.22
N SER A 37 1.44 10.94 9.65
CA SER A 37 1.23 12.17 10.43
C SER A 37 0.46 13.26 9.70
N THR A 38 0.42 13.23 8.36
CA THR A 38 -0.34 14.22 7.58
C THR A 38 -1.84 14.08 7.74
N LYS A 39 -2.31 12.86 8.09
CA LYS A 39 -3.73 12.51 8.23
C LYS A 39 -4.59 12.96 7.04
N ASN A 40 -3.99 13.07 5.86
CA ASN A 40 -4.61 13.69 4.70
C ASN A 40 -4.64 12.71 3.53
N ALA A 41 -5.83 12.24 3.16
CA ALA A 41 -6.01 11.26 2.09
C ALA A 41 -5.44 11.70 0.73
N ALA A 42 -5.46 13.00 0.40
CA ALA A 42 -4.84 13.50 -0.83
C ALA A 42 -3.31 13.39 -0.80
N VAL A 43 -2.71 13.57 0.38
CA VAL A 43 -1.28 13.36 0.59
C VAL A 43 -0.92 11.89 0.45
N TYR A 44 -1.72 10.97 1.01
CA TYR A 44 -1.54 9.53 0.74
C TYR A 44 -1.66 9.24 -0.76
N ALA A 45 -2.71 9.73 -1.43
CA ALA A 45 -2.90 9.48 -2.86
C ALA A 45 -1.73 10.00 -3.71
N SER A 46 -1.18 11.19 -3.40
CA SER A 46 -0.08 11.80 -4.13
C SER A 46 1.28 11.19 -3.78
N ALA A 47 1.58 10.96 -2.50
CA ALA A 47 2.82 10.33 -2.06
C ALA A 47 2.96 8.89 -2.54
N LEU A 48 1.83 8.19 -2.65
CA LEU A 48 1.76 6.78 -3.02
C LEU A 48 1.32 6.58 -4.47
N GLN A 49 1.18 7.66 -5.25
CA GLN A 49 0.80 7.62 -6.66
C GLN A 49 1.88 6.98 -7.54
N SER A 50 3.13 6.95 -7.08
CA SER A 50 4.19 6.24 -7.77
C SER A 50 4.06 4.75 -7.47
N ASP A 51 3.69 3.96 -8.48
CA ASP A 51 3.67 2.50 -8.38
C ASP A 51 5.01 1.95 -7.84
N PHE A 52 6.13 2.64 -8.12
CA PHE A 52 7.47 2.23 -7.72
C PHE A 52 7.70 2.19 -6.20
N SER A 53 7.25 3.19 -5.45
CA SER A 53 7.57 3.30 -4.02
C SER A 53 6.76 2.32 -3.16
N LEU A 54 5.48 2.15 -3.48
CA LEU A 54 4.57 1.33 -2.69
C LEU A 54 4.62 -0.16 -3.11
N HIS A 55 4.76 -0.45 -4.40
CA HIS A 55 4.66 -1.84 -4.89
C HIS A 55 5.98 -2.62 -4.75
N TYR A 56 7.13 -1.94 -4.80
CA TYR A 56 8.44 -2.62 -4.92
C TYR A 56 9.30 -2.58 -3.65
N ASN A 57 8.91 -1.84 -2.60
CA ASN A 57 9.64 -1.84 -1.32
C ASN A 57 8.82 -2.50 -0.19
N PRO A 58 8.98 -3.82 0.06
CA PRO A 58 8.24 -4.53 1.12
C PRO A 58 8.58 -4.00 2.52
N THR A 59 9.81 -3.55 2.74
CA THR A 59 10.25 -2.98 4.02
C THR A 59 9.52 -1.67 4.30
N PHE A 60 9.39 -0.81 3.28
CA PHE A 60 8.62 0.42 3.39
C PHE A 60 7.15 0.15 3.68
N ARG A 61 6.50 -0.76 2.92
CA ARG A 61 5.10 -1.14 3.16
C ARG A 61 4.88 -1.62 4.59
N LYS A 62 5.77 -2.49 5.10
CA LYS A 62 5.72 -2.97 6.48
C LYS A 62 5.73 -1.83 7.49
N TYR A 63 6.61 -0.84 7.32
CA TYR A 63 6.64 0.33 8.20
C TYR A 63 5.40 1.21 8.03
N LEU A 64 4.91 1.41 6.81
CA LEU A 64 3.71 2.19 6.55
C LEU A 64 2.49 1.57 7.25
N TRP A 65 2.26 0.26 7.07
CA TRP A 65 1.18 -0.46 7.74
C TRP A 65 1.33 -0.47 9.27
N SER A 66 2.57 -0.56 9.77
CA SER A 66 2.85 -0.45 11.20
C SER A 66 2.57 0.94 11.77
N GLU A 67 2.70 2.02 11.00
CA GLU A 67 2.33 3.36 11.45
C GLU A 67 0.81 3.57 11.36
N ILE A 68 0.16 3.04 10.32
CA ILE A 68 -1.31 3.06 10.20
C ILE A 68 -1.95 2.26 11.35
N SER A 69 -1.36 1.14 11.78
CA SER A 69 -1.92 0.34 12.88
C SER A 69 -1.96 1.10 14.23
N LYS A 70 -1.08 2.08 14.42
CA LYS A 70 -1.03 2.95 15.60
C LYS A 70 -2.09 4.05 15.60
N MET A 71 -2.71 4.33 14.46
CA MET A 71 -3.82 5.29 14.37
C MET A 71 -5.02 4.80 15.20
N SER A 72 -5.81 5.73 15.72
CA SER A 72 -7.08 5.40 16.36
C SER A 72 -8.05 4.76 15.36
N THR A 73 -9.05 4.03 15.87
CA THR A 73 -10.12 3.44 15.04
C THR A 73 -10.80 4.49 14.18
N PHE A 74 -11.09 5.67 14.75
CA PHE A 74 -11.69 6.79 14.04
C PHE A 74 -10.83 7.24 12.84
N GLU A 75 -9.53 7.43 13.06
CA GLU A 75 -8.63 7.88 12.00
C GLU A 75 -8.48 6.83 10.89
N LYS A 76 -8.46 5.54 11.22
CA LYS A 76 -8.45 4.44 10.24
C LYS A 76 -9.75 4.43 9.43
N THR A 77 -10.90 4.52 10.11
CA THR A 77 -12.22 4.61 9.46
C THR A 77 -12.30 5.82 8.52
N ALA A 78 -11.75 6.97 8.90
CA ALA A 78 -11.69 8.15 8.06
C ALA A 78 -10.75 7.97 6.86
N LEU A 79 -9.54 7.45 7.08
CA LEU A 79 -8.55 7.20 6.02
C LEU A 79 -9.11 6.28 4.94
N PHE A 80 -9.78 5.20 5.34
CA PHE A 80 -10.34 4.23 4.42
C PHE A 80 -11.75 4.57 3.94
N SER A 81 -12.46 5.47 4.63
CA SER A 81 -13.86 5.83 4.37
C SER A 81 -14.79 4.61 4.37
N THR A 82 -14.69 3.78 5.42
CA THR A 82 -15.44 2.50 5.52
C THR A 82 -16.96 2.66 5.53
N ASN A 83 -17.46 3.85 5.87
CA ASN A 83 -18.89 4.16 5.94
C ASN A 83 -19.42 4.85 4.67
N SER A 84 -18.57 5.01 3.65
CA SER A 84 -18.90 5.70 2.40
C SER A 84 -19.47 4.73 1.37
N THR A 85 -20.36 5.23 0.51
CA THR A 85 -20.85 4.54 -0.68
C THR A 85 -19.86 4.58 -1.85
N ASN A 86 -18.76 5.32 -1.71
CA ASN A 86 -17.68 5.43 -2.68
C ASN A 86 -16.33 5.16 -2.02
N ILE A 87 -15.45 4.46 -2.74
CA ILE A 87 -14.07 4.23 -2.30
C ILE A 87 -13.22 5.43 -2.71
N LEU A 88 -12.53 6.03 -1.74
CA LEU A 88 -11.57 7.08 -2.03
C LEU A 88 -10.36 6.53 -2.80
N PRO A 89 -9.77 7.30 -3.73
CA PRO A 89 -8.55 6.89 -4.44
C PRO A 89 -7.42 6.44 -3.50
N ALA A 90 -7.22 7.15 -2.39
CA ALA A 90 -6.21 6.81 -1.39
C ALA A 90 -6.45 5.44 -0.75
N SER A 91 -7.70 5.14 -0.36
CA SER A 91 -8.10 3.85 0.19
C SER A 91 -7.79 2.71 -0.78
N ARG A 92 -8.12 2.91 -2.07
CA ARG A 92 -7.86 1.94 -3.12
C ARG A 92 -6.36 1.73 -3.34
N ILE A 93 -5.58 2.80 -3.46
CA ILE A 93 -4.11 2.72 -3.65
C ILE A 93 -3.47 1.97 -2.48
N LEU A 94 -3.82 2.34 -1.24
CA LEU A 94 -3.31 1.67 -0.04
C LEU A 94 -3.66 0.19 -0.03
N LEU A 95 -4.93 -0.16 -0.23
CA LEU A 95 -5.37 -1.55 -0.17
C LEU A 95 -4.74 -2.42 -1.29
N HIS A 96 -4.62 -1.90 -2.50
CA HIS A 96 -4.02 -2.62 -3.64
C HIS A 96 -2.48 -2.62 -3.63
N SER A 97 -1.87 -1.99 -2.63
CA SER A 97 -0.43 -2.06 -2.39
C SER A 97 0.05 -3.42 -1.90
N VAL A 98 -0.86 -4.21 -1.33
CA VAL A 98 -0.59 -5.50 -0.71
C VAL A 98 -0.06 -6.49 -1.74
N LYS A 99 1.00 -7.25 -1.38
CA LYS A 99 1.67 -8.19 -2.28
C LYS A 99 1.70 -9.63 -1.76
N THR A 100 1.30 -9.88 -0.53
CA THR A 100 1.25 -11.25 0.03
C THR A 100 -0.03 -11.50 0.81
N ILE A 101 -0.41 -12.77 0.93
CA ILE A 101 -1.57 -13.17 1.76
C ILE A 101 -1.36 -12.79 3.23
N ASP A 102 -0.13 -12.95 3.74
CA ASP A 102 0.20 -12.58 5.13
C ASP A 102 0.02 -11.08 5.37
N GLU A 103 0.47 -10.24 4.43
CA GLU A 103 0.24 -8.78 4.49
C GLU A 103 -1.28 -8.50 4.49
N LEU A 104 -2.05 -9.15 3.60
CA LEU A 104 -3.50 -8.96 3.49
C LEU A 104 -4.22 -9.32 4.80
N GLN A 105 -3.87 -10.43 5.43
CA GLN A 105 -4.46 -10.89 6.69
C GLN A 105 -4.15 -9.93 7.84
N GLN A 106 -2.91 -9.45 7.95
CA GLN A 106 -2.52 -8.45 8.95
C GLN A 106 -3.34 -7.16 8.79
N ILE A 107 -3.51 -6.70 7.55
CA ILE A 107 -4.25 -5.48 7.25
C ILE A 107 -5.74 -5.66 7.54
N ARG A 108 -6.33 -6.83 7.21
CA ARG A 108 -7.74 -7.14 7.50
C ARG A 108 -8.07 -6.97 8.98
N GLY A 109 -7.11 -7.25 9.88
CA GLY A 109 -7.24 -7.08 11.32
C GLY A 109 -7.17 -5.64 11.85
N LEU A 110 -6.87 -4.63 11.01
CA LEU A 110 -6.74 -3.23 11.48
C LEU A 110 -8.08 -2.58 11.88
N LEU A 111 -9.18 -3.07 11.30
CA LEU A 111 -10.54 -2.61 11.58
C LEU A 111 -11.47 -3.82 11.71
N THR A 112 -12.46 -3.71 12.60
CA THR A 112 -13.50 -4.73 12.76
C THR A 112 -14.54 -4.70 11.65
N ASN A 113 -14.73 -3.54 11.02
CA ASN A 113 -15.65 -3.36 9.90
C ASN A 113 -15.00 -2.49 8.82
N TRP A 114 -14.85 -3.06 7.62
CA TRP A 114 -14.29 -2.39 6.46
C TRP A 114 -15.36 -1.78 5.54
N GLY A 115 -16.64 -2.06 5.80
CA GLY A 115 -17.73 -1.70 4.90
C GLY A 115 -17.79 -2.62 3.67
N PRO A 116 -18.95 -2.67 2.99
CA PRO A 116 -19.20 -3.66 1.94
C PRO A 116 -18.25 -3.53 0.75
N LEU A 117 -17.95 -2.30 0.33
CA LEU A 117 -17.12 -2.05 -0.85
C LEU A 117 -15.65 -2.45 -0.65
N LEU A 118 -15.06 -2.12 0.50
CA LEU A 118 -13.68 -2.53 0.77
C LEU A 118 -13.59 -4.02 1.05
N THR A 119 -14.60 -4.63 1.67
CA THR A 119 -14.68 -6.09 1.81
C THR A 119 -14.60 -6.80 0.45
N LEU A 120 -15.32 -6.32 -0.57
CA LEU A 120 -15.20 -6.86 -1.93
C LEU A 120 -13.78 -6.75 -2.49
N HIS A 121 -13.06 -5.66 -2.20
CA HIS A 121 -11.66 -5.54 -2.59
C HIS A 121 -10.74 -6.49 -1.84
N PHE A 122 -10.96 -6.74 -0.54
CA PHE A 122 -10.22 -7.77 0.19
C PHE A 122 -10.41 -9.15 -0.45
N GLU A 123 -11.65 -9.52 -0.77
CA GLU A 123 -11.93 -10.80 -1.42
C GLU A 123 -11.28 -10.91 -2.80
N TYR A 124 -11.31 -9.84 -3.59
CA TYR A 124 -10.62 -9.80 -4.88
C TYR A 124 -9.11 -10.01 -4.70
N LEU A 125 -8.47 -9.28 -3.78
CA LEU A 125 -7.04 -9.38 -3.51
C LEU A 125 -6.65 -10.76 -3.00
N GLU A 126 -7.46 -11.34 -2.12
CA GLU A 126 -7.24 -12.69 -1.59
C GLU A 126 -7.25 -13.72 -2.72
N ARG A 127 -8.27 -13.70 -3.59
CA ARG A 127 -8.34 -14.58 -4.77
C ARG A 127 -7.17 -14.36 -5.72
N TYR A 128 -6.83 -13.11 -6.00
CA TYR A 128 -5.70 -12.76 -6.88
C TYR A 128 -4.37 -13.27 -6.34
N LEU A 129 -4.06 -13.01 -5.07
CA LEU A 129 -2.80 -13.40 -4.45
C LEU A 129 -2.67 -14.93 -4.33
N LEU A 130 -3.76 -15.64 -4.02
CA LEU A 130 -3.80 -17.11 -4.04
C LEU A 130 -3.58 -17.66 -5.46
N TRP A 131 -4.16 -17.04 -6.47
CA TRP A 131 -3.95 -17.46 -7.86
C TRP A 131 -2.49 -17.24 -8.30
N VAL A 132 -1.88 -16.12 -7.93
CA VAL A 132 -0.47 -15.85 -8.23
C VAL A 132 0.43 -16.92 -7.59
N SER A 133 0.21 -17.26 -6.31
CA SER A 133 1.05 -18.25 -5.62
C SER A 133 0.82 -19.69 -6.11
N SER A 134 -0.43 -20.08 -6.38
CA SER A 134 -0.76 -21.47 -6.73
C SER A 134 -0.62 -21.78 -8.22
N VAL A 135 -0.99 -20.84 -9.10
CA VAL A 135 -1.04 -21.08 -10.54
C VAL A 135 0.15 -20.44 -11.23
N SER A 136 0.36 -19.13 -11.07
CA SER A 136 1.40 -18.44 -11.83
C SER A 136 2.81 -18.94 -11.47
N GLN A 137 3.13 -19.03 -10.17
CA GLN A 137 4.43 -19.55 -9.74
C GLN A 137 4.61 -21.02 -10.11
N GLY A 138 3.58 -21.86 -9.92
CA GLY A 138 3.64 -23.28 -10.29
C GLY A 138 3.90 -23.50 -11.78
N VAL A 139 3.16 -22.82 -12.65
CA VAL A 139 3.32 -22.91 -14.11
C VAL A 139 4.69 -22.38 -14.55
N LEU A 140 5.13 -21.24 -14.01
CA LEU A 140 6.45 -20.69 -14.34
C LEU A 140 7.60 -21.59 -13.87
N HIS A 141 7.48 -22.18 -12.68
CA HIS A 141 8.46 -23.16 -12.19
C HIS A 141 8.54 -24.38 -13.12
N GLN A 142 7.40 -24.91 -13.58
CA GLN A 142 7.38 -26.03 -14.53
C GLN A 142 8.00 -25.64 -15.88
N PHE A 143 7.66 -24.46 -16.39
CA PHE A 143 8.21 -23.94 -17.65
C PHE A 143 9.74 -23.80 -17.60
N PHE A 144 10.28 -23.13 -16.58
CA PHE A 144 11.73 -22.93 -16.46
C PHE A 144 12.49 -24.18 -16.01
N ALA A 145 11.85 -25.12 -15.31
CA ALA A 145 12.46 -26.42 -15.00
C ALA A 145 12.72 -27.24 -16.28
N ALA A 146 11.85 -27.12 -17.29
CA ALA A 146 12.02 -27.79 -18.58
C ALA A 146 13.18 -27.21 -19.42
N ASP A 147 13.49 -25.92 -19.27
CA ASP A 147 14.63 -25.28 -19.93
C ASP A 147 15.98 -25.61 -19.26
N LEU A 148 16.01 -25.73 -17.92
CA LEU A 148 17.22 -26.07 -17.18
C LEU A 148 17.65 -27.54 -17.31
N SER A 149 16.77 -28.43 -17.79
CA SER A 149 17.10 -29.82 -18.13
C SER A 149 17.76 -29.99 -19.51
N ASN A 150 17.92 -28.90 -20.28
CA ASN A 150 18.55 -28.89 -21.61
C ASN A 150 19.96 -28.26 -21.61
N PHE A 151 20.52 -28.00 -20.44
CA PHE A 151 21.92 -27.60 -20.20
C PHE A 151 22.59 -28.61 -19.26
#